data_AF-A0A965I403-F1
#
_entry.id   AF-A0A965I403-F1
#
_cell.length_a   1.000
_cell.length_b   1.000
_cell.length_c   1.000
_cell.angle_alpha   90.00
_cell.angle_beta   90.00
_cell.angle_gamma   90.00
#
_symmetry.space_group_name_H-M   'P 1'
#
loop_
_entity.id
_entity.type
_entity.pdbx_description
1 polymer ?
#
loop_
_entity_poly.entity_id
_entity_poly.type
_entity_poly.pdbx_seq_one_letter_code
_entity_poly.pdbx_strand_id
1 'polypeptide(L)'
;MGRYKHPGKPHKRSVGQYVGLPYSMLKHPAFRALSADAVRVLIEMHLGFHGMNNGQIGFSIRQAQDCLRSGKERAVRAMNQLQEYGFIICHAQSSFNMKSKKSREWEITFQQMPNGPPSHRWKKINHGSISDTNGT
;
A
#
# COMPACT_ATOMS: atom_id res chain seq x y z
N MET A 1 3.77 -44.98 33.80
CA MET A 1 3.93 -44.95 32.33
C MET A 1 3.44 -43.62 31.79
N GLY A 2 4.32 -42.79 31.23
CA GLY A 2 3.99 -41.44 30.75
C GLY A 2 3.21 -41.48 29.44
N ARG A 3 2.05 -40.80 29.39
CA ARG A 3 1.23 -40.65 28.19
C ARG A 3 1.96 -39.74 27.20
N TYR A 4 2.43 -40.30 26.08
CA TYR A 4 2.94 -39.50 24.96
C TYR A 4 1.80 -38.64 24.40
N LYS A 5 1.93 -37.31 24.50
CA LYS A 5 1.05 -36.37 23.79
C LYS A 5 1.37 -36.48 22.30
N HIS A 6 0.39 -36.89 21.49
CA HIS A 6 0.51 -36.82 20.04
C HIS A 6 0.88 -35.39 19.62
N PRO A 7 1.81 -35.19 18.67
CA PRO A 7 2.08 -33.88 18.13
C PRO A 7 0.77 -33.31 17.57
N GLY A 8 0.39 -32.11 18.03
CA GLY A 8 -0.83 -31.45 17.60
C GLY A 8 -0.93 -31.41 16.08
N LYS A 9 -2.16 -31.46 15.55
CA LYS A 9 -2.42 -31.40 14.10
C LYS A 9 -1.52 -30.32 13.47
N PRO A 10 -0.79 -30.63 12.38
CA PRO A 10 0.00 -29.63 11.69
C PRO A 10 -0.91 -28.45 11.36
N HIS A 11 -0.48 -27.24 11.73
CA HIS A 11 -1.21 -26.02 11.44
C HIS A 11 -1.57 -26.03 9.95
N LYS A 12 -2.87 -25.97 9.64
CA LYS A 12 -3.38 -26.00 8.27
C LYS A 12 -2.54 -25.00 7.48
N ARG A 13 -1.75 -25.48 6.51
CA ARG A 13 -1.01 -24.58 5.61
C ARG A 13 -2.03 -23.61 5.05
N SER A 14 -1.82 -22.34 5.33
CA SER A 14 -2.78 -21.27 5.10
C SER A 14 -3.29 -21.33 3.67
N VAL A 15 -4.60 -21.14 3.50
CA VAL A 15 -5.19 -20.72 2.22
C VAL A 15 -4.27 -19.67 1.60
N GLY A 16 -3.94 -19.82 0.32
CA GLY A 16 -2.98 -18.92 -0.35
C GLY A 16 -3.29 -17.44 -0.11
N GLN A 17 -2.26 -16.61 -0.01
CA GLN A 17 -2.41 -15.16 0.15
C GLN A 17 -2.79 -14.53 -1.19
N TYR A 18 -3.67 -13.53 -1.15
CA TYR A 18 -4.07 -12.75 -2.32
C TYR A 18 -4.20 -11.28 -1.95
N VAL A 19 -4.05 -10.40 -2.95
CA VAL A 19 -4.30 -8.97 -2.81
C VAL A 19 -5.67 -8.67 -3.40
N GLY A 20 -6.62 -8.28 -2.55
CA GLY A 20 -7.97 -7.91 -2.97
C GLY A 20 -8.03 -6.47 -3.50
N LEU A 21 -8.39 -6.30 -4.78
CA LEU A 21 -8.75 -5.00 -5.35
C LEU A 21 -10.28 -4.95 -5.56
N PRO A 22 -11.03 -4.09 -4.86
CA PRO A 22 -12.47 -4.00 -5.01
C PRO A 22 -12.88 -3.66 -6.44
N TYR A 23 -13.92 -4.32 -6.96
CA TYR A 23 -14.43 -4.07 -8.32
C TYR A 23 -14.80 -2.60 -8.56
N SER A 24 -15.40 -1.94 -7.57
CA SER A 24 -15.73 -0.52 -7.64
C SER A 24 -14.51 0.37 -7.79
N MET A 25 -13.38 0.00 -7.18
CA MET A 25 -12.11 0.70 -7.32
C MET A 25 -11.52 0.51 -8.72
N LEU A 26 -11.53 -0.72 -9.26
CA LEU A 26 -11.03 -1.01 -10.60
C LEU A 26 -11.77 -0.22 -11.70
N LYS A 27 -13.06 0.06 -11.48
CA LYS A 27 -13.88 0.90 -12.36
C LYS A 27 -13.75 2.39 -12.11
N HIS A 28 -13.19 2.81 -10.98
CA HIS A 28 -13.13 4.22 -10.60
C HIS A 28 -12.17 5.00 -11.53
N PRO A 29 -12.51 6.23 -11.95
CA PRO A 29 -11.65 7.06 -12.79
C PRO A 29 -10.23 7.22 -12.23
N ALA A 30 -10.10 7.37 -10.91
CA ALA A 30 -8.80 7.48 -10.25
C ALA A 30 -7.89 6.26 -10.50
N PHE A 31 -8.43 5.05 -10.45
CA PHE A 31 -7.64 3.83 -10.72
C PHE A 31 -7.33 3.71 -12.22
N ARG A 32 -8.30 4.03 -13.07
CA ARG A 32 -8.15 3.97 -14.54
C ARG A 32 -7.13 4.97 -15.08
N ALA A 33 -6.89 6.07 -14.37
CA ALA A 33 -5.90 7.08 -14.73
C ALA A 33 -4.47 6.74 -14.27
N LEU A 34 -4.30 5.71 -13.42
CA LEU A 34 -2.97 5.26 -13.03
C LEU A 34 -2.20 4.71 -14.22
N SER A 35 -0.89 5.01 -14.26
CA SER A 35 0.03 4.34 -15.17
C SER A 35 0.19 2.87 -14.81
N ALA A 36 0.59 2.05 -15.78
CA ALA A 36 0.92 0.64 -15.53
C ALA A 36 2.00 0.48 -14.45
N ASP A 37 2.95 1.40 -14.38
CA ASP A 37 3.98 1.40 -13.33
C ASP A 37 3.38 1.64 -11.94
N ALA A 38 2.49 2.64 -11.82
CA ALA A 38 1.83 2.94 -10.55
C ALA A 38 0.99 1.75 -10.07
N VAL A 39 0.24 1.11 -10.97
CA VAL A 39 -0.52 -0.12 -10.62
C VAL A 39 0.41 -1.23 -10.14
N ARG A 40 1.52 -1.47 -10.86
CA ARG A 40 2.50 -2.48 -10.48
C ARG A 40 3.15 -2.20 -9.12
N VAL A 41 3.54 -0.95 -8.87
CA VAL A 41 4.10 -0.52 -7.58
C VAL A 41 3.07 -0.65 -6.46
N LEU A 42 1.81 -0.28 -6.69
CA LEU A 42 0.74 -0.43 -5.70
C LEU A 42 0.57 -1.90 -5.28
N ILE A 43 0.61 -2.83 -6.24
CA ILE A 43 0.53 -4.27 -5.96
C ILE A 43 1.76 -4.73 -5.17
N GLU A 44 2.97 -4.30 -5.57
CA GLU A 44 4.21 -4.63 -4.85
C GLU A 44 4.17 -4.16 -3.39
N MET A 45 3.67 -2.94 -3.13
CA MET A 45 3.55 -2.40 -1.78
C MET A 45 2.68 -3.29 -0.86
N HIS A 46 1.71 -4.03 -1.42
CA HIS A 46 0.89 -4.96 -0.63
C HIS A 46 1.68 -6.15 -0.09
N LEU A 47 2.84 -6.49 -0.66
CA LEU A 47 3.70 -7.55 -0.11
C LEU A 47 4.25 -7.18 1.27
N GLY A 48 4.34 -5.88 1.58
CA GLY A 48 4.71 -5.37 2.89
C GLY A 48 3.54 -5.24 3.88
N PHE A 49 2.30 -5.47 3.44
CA PHE A 49 1.11 -5.36 4.29
C PHE A 49 0.71 -6.72 4.87
N HIS A 50 0.60 -6.79 6.20
CA HIS A 50 0.26 -8.02 6.92
C HIS A 50 -0.98 -7.87 7.81
N GLY A 51 -1.93 -7.04 7.39
CA GLY A 51 -3.25 -6.89 8.01
C GLY A 51 -3.34 -5.85 9.13
N MET A 52 -2.24 -5.62 9.86
CA MET A 52 -2.23 -4.76 11.06
C MET A 52 -1.20 -3.63 11.05
N ASN A 53 -0.40 -3.50 9.99
CA ASN A 53 0.64 -2.47 9.87
C ASN A 53 0.30 -1.36 8.87
N ASN A 54 -0.97 -1.16 8.54
CA ASN A 54 -1.33 -0.08 7.63
C ASN A 54 -0.96 1.27 8.26
N GLY A 55 -0.28 2.14 7.51
CA GLY A 55 0.36 3.36 8.02
C GLY A 55 1.82 3.18 8.45
N GLN A 56 2.31 1.93 8.53
CA GLN A 56 3.69 1.57 8.87
C GLN A 56 4.33 0.70 7.78
N ILE A 57 3.77 0.67 6.58
CA ILE A 57 4.28 -0.17 5.48
C ILE A 57 5.59 0.45 4.99
N GLY A 58 6.71 -0.25 5.20
CA GLY A 58 8.01 0.18 4.71
C GLY A 58 8.15 -0.06 3.22
N PHE A 59 8.24 1.01 2.43
CA PHE A 59 8.49 0.90 1.00
C PHE A 59 9.36 2.06 0.49
N SER A 60 10.49 1.73 -0.12
CA SER A 60 11.48 2.69 -0.60
C SER A 60 11.41 2.91 -2.12
N ILE A 61 11.96 4.03 -2.59
CA ILE A 61 12.13 4.27 -4.03
C ILE A 61 13.01 3.19 -4.67
N ARG A 62 13.99 2.63 -3.93
CA ARG A 62 14.83 1.55 -4.44
C ARG A 62 14.01 0.28 -4.70
N GLN A 63 13.13 -0.09 -3.77
CA GLN A 63 12.21 -1.22 -3.99
C GLN A 63 11.28 -0.97 -5.19
N ALA A 64 10.81 0.27 -5.38
CA ALA A 64 10.06 0.64 -6.59
C ALA A 64 10.90 0.49 -7.87
N GLN A 65 12.18 0.88 -7.85
CA GLN A 65 13.09 0.68 -8.98
C GLN A 65 13.29 -0.81 -9.29
N ASP A 66 13.51 -1.63 -8.27
CA ASP A 66 13.70 -3.08 -8.40
C ASP A 66 12.43 -3.75 -8.94
N CYS A 67 11.25 -3.37 -8.42
CA CYS A 67 9.94 -3.83 -8.87
C CYS A 67 9.71 -3.52 -10.35
N LEU A 68 10.02 -2.29 -10.78
CA LEU A 68 9.81 -1.82 -12.15
C LEU A 68 10.94 -2.20 -13.11
N ARG A 69 12.09 -2.68 -12.60
CA ARG A 69 13.35 -2.85 -13.34
C ARG A 69 13.71 -1.59 -14.13
N SER A 70 13.62 -0.44 -13.48
CA SER A 70 13.72 0.87 -14.13
C SER A 70 14.48 1.91 -13.31
N GLY A 71 14.78 3.05 -13.94
CA GLY A 71 15.47 4.17 -13.30
C GLY A 71 14.65 4.86 -12.21
N LYS A 72 15.35 5.65 -11.38
CA LYS A 72 14.79 6.36 -10.22
C LYS A 72 13.61 7.27 -10.58
N GLU A 73 13.71 8.00 -11.69
CA GLU A 73 12.67 8.96 -12.10
C GLU A 73 11.32 8.29 -12.35
N ARG A 74 11.32 7.14 -13.03
CA ARG A 74 10.11 6.36 -13.31
C ARG A 74 9.49 5.81 -12.02
N ALA A 75 10.32 5.30 -11.11
CA ALA A 75 9.89 4.86 -9.79
C ALA A 75 9.30 6.01 -8.94
N VAL A 76 9.95 7.18 -8.93
CA VAL A 76 9.44 8.38 -8.24
C VAL A 76 8.12 8.84 -8.84
N ARG A 77 8.00 8.87 -10.18
CA ARG A 77 6.76 9.23 -10.86
C ARG A 77 5.60 8.29 -10.48
N ALA A 78 5.86 6.98 -10.44
CA ALA A 78 4.86 6.00 -10.01
C ALA A 78 4.39 6.24 -8.57
N MET A 79 5.34 6.44 -7.64
CA MET A 79 5.03 6.73 -6.23
C MET A 79 4.30 8.07 -6.04
N ASN A 80 4.67 9.10 -6.80
CA ASN A 80 3.98 10.40 -6.77
C ASN A 80 2.55 10.27 -7.30
N GLN A 81 2.36 9.56 -8.41
CA GLN A 81 1.04 9.33 -8.97
C GLN A 81 0.14 8.57 -7.98
N LEU A 82 0.65 7.56 -7.27
CA LEU A 82 -0.15 6.85 -6.27
C LEU A 82 -0.60 7.75 -5.10
N GLN A 83 0.24 8.70 -4.69
CA GLN A 83 -0.11 9.69 -3.66
C GLN A 83 -1.13 10.70 -4.18
N GLU A 84 -0.88 11.27 -5.36
CA GLU A 84 -1.76 12.22 -6.03
C GLU A 84 -3.16 11.64 -6.24
N TYR A 85 -3.24 10.38 -6.65
CA TYR A 85 -4.50 9.67 -6.85
C TYR A 85 -5.10 9.09 -5.56
N GLY A 86 -4.49 9.35 -4.40
CA GLY A 86 -5.03 8.98 -3.09
C GLY A 86 -5.07 7.47 -2.83
N PHE A 87 -4.22 6.68 -3.48
CA PHE A 87 -4.08 5.24 -3.19
C PHE A 87 -3.11 4.97 -2.05
N ILE A 88 -2.13 5.85 -1.85
CA ILE A 88 -1.20 5.77 -0.71
C ILE A 88 -1.04 7.13 -0.01
N ILE A 89 -0.70 7.10 1.28
CA ILE A 89 -0.36 8.29 2.07
C ILE A 89 0.95 8.04 2.83
N CYS A 90 1.85 9.01 2.85
CA CYS A 90 3.09 8.96 3.65
C CYS A 90 2.79 9.44 5.07
N HIS A 91 2.92 8.58 6.08
CA HIS A 91 2.71 8.95 7.50
C HIS A 91 3.99 9.43 8.17
N ALA A 92 5.15 8.88 7.78
CA ALA A 92 6.45 9.32 8.27
C ALA A 92 7.36 9.67 7.10
N GLN A 93 7.72 10.95 6.98
CA GLN A 93 8.77 11.36 6.07
C GLN A 93 10.11 10.85 6.62
N SER A 94 10.83 10.06 5.81
CA SER A 94 12.17 9.59 6.14
C SER A 94 13.07 10.78 6.52
N SER A 95 13.43 10.90 7.79
CA SER A 95 14.44 11.86 8.25
C SER A 95 15.82 11.19 8.20
N PHE A 96 16.73 11.77 7.40
CA PHE A 96 18.13 11.32 7.32
C PHE A 96 18.91 11.56 8.63
N ASN A 97 18.33 12.33 9.57
CA ASN A 97 18.99 12.80 10.80
C ASN A 97 18.69 11.93 12.04
N MET A 98 18.01 10.79 11.88
CA MET A 98 17.78 9.83 12.97
C MET A 98 18.84 8.73 12.94
N LYS A 99 19.34 8.34 14.13
CA LYS A 99 20.27 7.19 14.35
C LYS A 99 19.74 5.85 13.82
N SER A 100 18.47 5.77 13.40
CA SER A 100 17.90 4.65 12.67
C SER A 100 17.50 5.11 11.26
N LYS A 101 17.99 4.43 10.22
CA LYS A 101 17.52 4.62 8.83
C LYS A 101 16.08 4.12 8.74
N LYS A 102 15.10 4.97 9.06
CA LYS A 102 13.69 4.61 8.87
C LYS A 102 13.29 4.83 7.42
N SER A 103 12.82 3.75 6.78
CA SER A 103 12.11 3.87 5.51
C SER A 103 10.87 4.75 5.71
N ARG A 104 10.41 5.41 4.63
CA ARG A 104 9.08 6.02 4.64
C ARG A 104 8.04 4.94 4.98
N GLU A 105 7.12 5.33 5.83
CA GLU A 105 6.01 4.51 6.28
C GLU A 105 4.75 4.93 5.53
N TRP A 106 4.10 3.96 4.89
CA TRP A 106 2.98 4.20 4.00
C TRP A 106 1.68 3.60 4.54
N GLU A 107 0.59 4.31 4.28
CA GLU A 107 -0.78 3.80 4.31
C GLU A 107 -1.19 3.42 2.88
N ILE A 108 -1.86 2.27 2.74
CA ILE A 108 -2.66 1.93 1.57
C ILE A 108 -4.11 2.27 1.91
N THR A 109 -4.67 3.27 1.24
CA THR A 109 -5.88 3.98 1.73
C THR A 109 -7.17 3.16 1.70
N PHE A 110 -7.14 2.00 1.05
CA PHE A 110 -8.27 1.08 0.99
C PHE A 110 -8.10 -0.18 1.83
N GLN A 111 -6.98 -0.32 2.53
CA GLN A 111 -6.76 -1.37 3.52
C GLN A 111 -7.18 -0.89 4.91
N GLN A 112 -7.58 -1.84 5.76
CA GLN A 112 -8.01 -1.53 7.13
C GLN A 112 -6.88 -0.86 7.92
N MET A 113 -7.21 0.18 8.69
CA MET A 113 -6.29 0.81 9.63
C MET A 113 -6.33 0.07 10.98
N PRO A 114 -5.23 0.05 11.74
CA PRO A 114 -5.23 -0.60 13.06
C PRO A 114 -6.29 -0.01 14.01
N ASN A 115 -6.53 1.30 13.89
CA ASN A 115 -7.38 2.07 14.80
C ASN A 115 -8.59 2.71 14.11
N GLY A 116 -9.07 2.16 12.99
CA GLY A 116 -10.23 2.75 12.30
C GLY A 116 -10.51 2.20 10.91
N PRO A 117 -11.52 2.77 10.23
CA PRO A 117 -11.84 2.39 8.87
C PRO A 117 -10.76 2.87 7.87
N PRO A 118 -10.65 2.21 6.70
CA PRO A 118 -9.88 2.72 5.56
C PRO A 118 -10.34 4.13 5.15
N SER A 119 -9.39 5.00 4.79
CA SER A 119 -9.68 6.40 4.42
C SER A 119 -10.29 6.57 3.03
N HIS A 120 -10.06 5.62 2.12
CA HIS A 120 -10.54 5.59 0.73
C HIS A 120 -10.36 6.93 -0.03
N ARG A 121 -9.22 7.61 0.15
CA ARG A 121 -8.97 8.94 -0.46
C ARG A 121 -9.19 8.97 -1.98
N TRP A 122 -8.87 7.89 -2.69
CA TRP A 122 -9.11 7.73 -4.13
C TRP A 122 -10.56 7.94 -4.56
N LYS A 123 -11.56 7.79 -3.67
CA LYS A 123 -12.98 8.04 -3.97
C LYS A 123 -13.32 9.52 -4.15
N LYS A 124 -12.46 10.43 -3.65
CA LYS A 124 -12.70 11.88 -3.69
C LYS A 124 -12.27 12.51 -5.02
N ILE A 125 -11.68 11.74 -5.93
CA ILE A 125 -11.15 12.23 -7.20
C ILE A 125 -12.20 12.10 -8.28
N ASN A 126 -12.79 13.23 -8.65
CA ASN A 126 -13.73 13.35 -9.76
C ASN A 126 -12.96 13.92 -10.97
N HIS A 127 -12.57 13.04 -11.91
CA HIS A 127 -12.00 13.41 -13.21
C HIS A 127 -10.60 14.06 -13.21
N GLY A 128 -9.55 13.32 -12.84
CA GLY A 128 -8.15 13.69 -13.15
C GLY A 128 -7.62 14.97 -12.49
N SER A 129 -8.47 15.71 -11.78
CA SER A 129 -8.14 16.82 -10.91
C SER A 129 -8.82 16.60 -9.56
N ILE A 130 -8.13 16.97 -8.49
CA ILE A 130 -8.69 17.01 -7.14
C ILE A 130 -9.79 18.07 -7.17
N SER A 131 -11.03 17.69 -6.88
CA SER A 131 -12.07 18.67 -6.60
C SER A 131 -11.74 19.34 -5.27
N ASP A 132 -11.23 20.57 -5.33
CA ASP A 132 -11.16 21.48 -4.20
C ASP A 132 -12.59 21.89 -3.81
N THR A 133 -13.32 20.98 -3.18
CA THR A 133 -14.61 21.28 -2.57
C THR A 133 -14.54 20.92 -1.10
N ASN A 134 -13.84 21.76 -0.35
CA ASN A 134 -14.24 22.08 1.02
C ASN A 134 -14.78 23.51 0.97
N GLY A 135 -16.09 23.63 0.80
CA GLY A 135 -16.82 24.85 1.05
C GLY A 135 -16.94 25.08 2.56
N THR A 136 -16.59 26.29 2.95
CA THR A 136 -17.06 27.12 4.09
C THR A 136 -17.03 26.53 5.50
#